data_AF-A0A4R1L6B0-F1
#
_entry.id   AF-A0A4R1L6B0-F1
#
_cell.length_a   1.000
_cell.length_b   1.000
_cell.length_c   1.000
_cell.angle_alpha   90.00
_cell.angle_beta   90.00
_cell.angle_gamma   90.00
#
_symmetry.space_group_name_H-M   'P 1'
#
loop_
_entity.id
_entity.type
_entity.pdbx_description
1 polymer ?
#
loop_
_entity_poly.entity_id
_entity_poly.type
_entity_poly.pdbx_seq_one_letter_code
_entity_poly.pdbx_strand_id
1 'polypeptide(L)'
;MDSKPAQNIQDTYLNTVRKDKTPITIYLVSGVKLTGKIRSFDKYSVLLENNSQEQLIFKHAISTVVSNRSVVLHNEHRPASGHASSGAAPTPAASGSAAPSTPAPAENVRS
;
A
#
# COMPACT_ATOMS: atom_id res chain seq x y z
N MET A 1 -32.22 -7.84 -3.37
CA MET A 1 -31.42 -7.71 -2.13
C MET A 1 -30.04 -8.26 -2.45
N ASP A 2 -29.19 -7.38 -2.93
CA ASP A 2 -27.83 -7.67 -3.37
C ASP A 2 -26.95 -7.84 -2.13
N SER A 3 -26.88 -9.07 -1.62
CA SER A 3 -26.03 -9.42 -0.48
C SER A 3 -24.56 -9.27 -0.88
N LYS A 4 -23.98 -8.09 -0.65
CA LYS A 4 -22.55 -7.83 -0.85
C LYS A 4 -21.79 -8.85 0.02
N PRO A 5 -20.99 -9.75 -0.57
CA PRO A 5 -20.35 -10.82 0.18
C PRO A 5 -19.45 -10.22 1.26
N ALA A 6 -19.60 -10.71 2.49
CA ALA A 6 -18.75 -10.31 3.61
C ALA A 6 -17.28 -10.48 3.20
N GLN A 7 -16.53 -9.40 3.28
CA GLN A 7 -15.15 -9.36 2.81
C GLN A 7 -14.28 -10.28 3.68
N ASN A 8 -13.68 -11.31 3.08
CA ASN A 8 -12.82 -12.24 3.78
C ASN A 8 -11.58 -11.50 4.32
N ILE A 9 -11.47 -11.40 5.65
CA ILE A 9 -10.40 -10.68 6.32
C ILE A 9 -9.01 -11.25 6.00
N GLN A 10 -8.91 -12.57 5.82
CA GLN A 10 -7.65 -13.24 5.51
C GLN A 10 -7.17 -12.84 4.13
N ASP A 11 -8.04 -13.01 3.13
CA ASP A 11 -7.71 -12.69 1.74
C ASP A 11 -7.42 -11.20 1.59
N THR A 12 -8.19 -10.35 2.27
CA THR A 12 -7.97 -8.90 2.29
C THR A 12 -6.59 -8.57 2.86
N TYR A 13 -6.25 -9.10 4.04
CA TYR A 13 -4.96 -8.85 4.67
C TYR A 13 -3.78 -9.33 3.81
N LEU A 14 -3.82 -10.59 3.35
CA LEU A 14 -2.76 -11.17 2.53
C LEU A 14 -2.59 -10.44 1.19
N ASN A 15 -3.70 -10.03 0.57
CA ASN A 15 -3.66 -9.30 -0.69
C ASN A 15 -3.09 -7.88 -0.52
N THR A 16 -3.46 -7.17 0.54
CA THR A 16 -2.89 -5.84 0.84
C THR A 16 -1.38 -5.93 1.04
N VAL A 17 -0.92 -6.84 1.90
CA VAL A 17 0.51 -7.06 2.15
C VAL A 17 1.27 -7.44 0.88
N ARG A 18 0.70 -8.32 0.05
CA ARG A 18 1.28 -8.74 -1.23
C ARG A 18 1.41 -7.56 -2.20
N LYS A 19 0.34 -6.78 -2.39
CA LYS A 19 0.32 -5.63 -3.32
C LYS A 19 1.33 -4.56 -2.90
N ASP A 20 1.40 -4.28 -1.61
CA ASP A 20 2.31 -3.28 -1.05
C ASP A 20 3.76 -3.77 -1.00
N LYS A 21 4.01 -5.06 -1.31
CA LYS A 21 5.31 -5.72 -1.20
C LYS A 21 5.95 -5.52 0.18
N THR A 22 5.09 -5.47 1.21
CA THR A 22 5.49 -5.16 2.58
C THR A 22 6.24 -6.35 3.16
N PRO A 23 7.43 -6.15 3.74
CA PRO A 23 8.13 -7.23 4.43
C PRO A 23 7.32 -7.67 5.65
N ILE A 24 7.14 -8.98 5.79
CA ILE A 24 6.41 -9.62 6.88
C ILE A 24 7.28 -10.62 7.63
N THR A 25 6.84 -10.94 8.84
CA THR A 25 7.32 -12.07 9.63
C THR A 25 6.19 -13.08 9.79
N ILE A 26 6.47 -14.33 9.43
CA ILE A 26 5.60 -15.48 9.64
C ILE A 26 6.18 -16.29 10.78
N TYR A 27 5.37 -16.54 11.80
CA TYR A 27 5.68 -17.47 12.88
C TYR A 27 5.03 -18.80 12.56
N LEU A 28 5.82 -19.88 12.61
CA LEU A 28 5.32 -21.24 12.44
C LEU A 28 4.88 -21.81 13.79
N VAL A 29 4.01 -22.82 13.75
CA VAL A 29 3.59 -23.58 14.94
C VAL A 29 4.78 -24.27 15.64
N SER A 30 5.84 -24.57 14.90
CA SER A 30 7.10 -25.10 15.43
C SER A 30 7.92 -24.07 16.23
N GLY A 31 7.56 -22.79 16.17
CA GLY A 31 8.32 -21.68 16.76
C GLY A 31 9.39 -21.08 15.84
N VAL A 32 9.63 -21.66 14.66
CA VAL A 32 10.51 -21.07 13.64
C VAL A 32 9.89 -19.78 13.10
N LYS A 33 10.72 -18.75 12.88
CA LYS A 33 10.32 -17.51 12.21
C LYS A 33 10.86 -17.46 10.79
N LEU A 34 10.01 -17.06 9.86
CA LEU A 34 10.36 -16.79 8.47
C LEU A 34 10.09 -15.32 8.16
N THR A 35 11.00 -14.67 7.45
CA THR A 35 10.86 -13.26 7.07
C THR A 35 10.96 -13.12 5.57
N GLY A 36 10.12 -12.29 4.96
CA GLY A 36 10.15 -12.11 3.51
C GLY A 36 8.97 -11.29 3.02
N LYS A 37 8.69 -11.38 1.73
CA LYS A 37 7.52 -10.75 1.09
C LYS A 37 6.60 -11.83 0.55
N ILE A 38 5.30 -11.62 0.64
CA ILE A 38 4.33 -12.52 0.00
C ILE A 38 4.42 -12.31 -1.50
N ARG A 39 4.80 -13.35 -2.25
CA ARG A 39 4.77 -13.35 -3.71
C ARG A 39 3.40 -13.77 -4.23
N SER A 40 2.82 -14.82 -3.64
CA SER A 40 1.45 -15.27 -3.94
C SER A 40 0.86 -16.04 -2.76
N PHE A 41 -0.45 -16.31 -2.80
CA PHE A 41 -1.13 -17.18 -1.84
C PHE A 41 -2.36 -17.80 -2.48
N ASP A 42 -2.81 -18.93 -1.91
CA ASP A 42 -4.06 -19.58 -2.26
C ASP A 42 -4.87 -19.91 -0.99
N LYS A 43 -5.84 -20.83 -1.10
CA LYS A 43 -6.67 -21.28 0.02
C LYS A 43 -5.85 -21.92 1.15
N TYR A 44 -4.80 -22.67 0.85
CA TYR A 44 -4.05 -23.53 1.78
C TYR A 44 -2.57 -23.15 1.97
N SER A 45 -2.02 -22.31 1.10
CA SER A 45 -0.59 -22.02 1.05
C SER A 45 -0.28 -20.54 0.83
N VAL A 46 0.95 -20.16 1.20
CA VAL A 46 1.53 -18.83 0.97
C VAL A 46 2.92 -19.04 0.38
N LEU A 47 3.22 -18.37 -0.72
CA LEU A 47 4.55 -18.34 -1.33
C LEU A 47 5.29 -17.11 -0.80
N LEU A 48 6.30 -17.35 0.03
CA LEU A 48 7.15 -16.33 0.62
C LEU A 48 8.46 -16.22 -0.18
N GLU A 49 8.88 -14.99 -0.47
CA GLU A 49 10.15 -14.72 -1.15
C GLU A 49 11.12 -13.97 -0.22
N ASN A 50 12.36 -14.44 -0.16
CA ASN A 50 13.47 -13.81 0.55
C ASN A 50 14.76 -14.00 -0.25
N ASN A 51 15.46 -12.91 -0.60
CA ASN A 51 16.72 -12.95 -1.36
C ASN A 51 16.66 -13.84 -2.62
N SER A 52 15.59 -13.71 -3.41
CA SER A 52 15.31 -14.51 -4.62
C SER A 52 15.09 -16.01 -4.39
N GLN A 53 15.04 -16.46 -3.13
CA GLN A 53 14.59 -17.80 -2.77
C GLN A 53 13.09 -17.77 -2.49
N GLU A 54 12.36 -18.68 -3.13
CA GLU A 54 10.93 -18.90 -2.92
C GLU A 54 10.71 -20.07 -1.97
N GLN A 55 9.81 -19.89 -1.00
CA GLN A 55 9.44 -20.90 -0.02
C GLN A 55 7.92 -21.05 -0.01
N LEU A 56 7.43 -22.24 -0.35
CA LEU A 56 6.02 -22.57 -0.22
C LEU A 56 5.71 -22.98 1.23
N ILE A 57 4.86 -22.22 1.89
CA ILE A 57 4.51 -22.41 3.29
C ILE A 57 3.04 -22.82 3.36
N PHE A 58 2.75 -23.96 3.99
CA PHE A 58 1.37 -24.38 4.22
C PHE A 58 0.76 -23.67 5.43
N LYS A 59 -0.47 -23.19 5.28
CA LYS A 59 -1.17 -22.43 6.34
C LYS A 59 -1.39 -23.23 7.63
N HIS A 60 -1.48 -24.56 7.57
CA HIS A 60 -1.59 -25.40 8.77
C HIS A 60 -0.34 -25.32 9.67
N ALA A 61 0.80 -24.93 9.11
CA ALA A 61 2.05 -24.76 9.84
C ALA A 61 2.25 -23.33 10.35
N ILE A 62 1.37 -22.38 9.99
CA ILE A 62 1.50 -20.95 10.36
C ILE A 62 0.69 -20.69 11.62
N SER A 63 1.33 -20.11 12.64
CA SER A 63 0.67 -19.64 13.86
C SER A 63 0.29 -18.16 13.78
N THR A 64 1.13 -17.31 13.19
CA THR A 64 0.89 -15.85 13.14
C THR A 64 1.58 -15.19 11.95
N VAL A 65 0.98 -14.15 11.39
CA VAL A 65 1.55 -13.31 10.32
C VAL A 65 1.57 -11.86 10.75
N VAL A 66 2.76 -11.26 10.82
CA VAL A 66 2.98 -9.88 11.29
C VAL A 66 3.53 -9.03 10.14
N SER A 67 2.91 -7.88 9.90
CA SER A 67 3.41 -6.86 8.97
C SER A 67 4.12 -5.74 9.75
N ASN A 68 5.32 -5.34 9.32
CA ASN A 68 6.08 -4.26 9.96
C ASN A 68 5.48 -2.85 9.72
N ARG A 69 4.48 -2.74 8.84
CA ARG A 69 3.72 -1.51 8.60
C ARG A 69 2.26 -1.74 8.97
N SER A 70 1.65 -0.78 9.66
CA SER A 70 0.21 -0.80 9.95
C SER A 70 -0.56 -0.98 8.66
N VAL A 71 -1.20 -2.14 8.51
CA VAL A 71 -2.03 -2.45 7.34
C VAL A 71 -3.38 -1.79 7.60
N VAL A 72 -3.67 -0.69 6.90
CA VAL A 72 -5.00 -0.06 6.98
C VAL A 72 -5.99 -0.94 6.23
N LEU A 73 -6.66 -1.80 6.98
CA LEU A 73 -7.81 -2.57 6.51
C LEU A 73 -8.96 -1.58 6.29
N HIS A 74 -9.11 -1.08 5.07
CA HIS A 74 -10.25 -0.24 4.69
C HIS A 74 -11.51 -1.11 4.70
N ASN A 75 -12.17 -1.18 5.86
CA ASN A 75 -13.53 -1.67 5.95
C ASN A 75 -14.44 -0.53 5.47
N GLU A 76 -14.66 -0.42 4.16
CA GLU A 76 -15.56 0.59 3.60
C GLU A 76 -17.02 0.22 3.95
N HIS A 77 -17.43 0.63 5.14
CA HIS A 77 -18.83 0.79 5.50
C HIS A 77 -19.04 2.23 5.97
N ARG A 78 -19.09 3.17 5.01
CA ARG A 78 -19.73 4.47 5.22
C ARG A 78 -20.95 4.50 4.31
N PRO A 79 -22.19 4.32 4.82
CA PRO A 79 -23.36 4.65 4.03
C PRO A 79 -23.28 6.14 3.70
N ALA A 80 -23.16 6.45 2.42
CA ALA A 80 -23.25 7.82 1.92
C ALA A 80 -24.72 8.26 2.06
N SER A 81 -25.01 8.99 3.13
CA SER A 81 -26.31 9.63 3.34
C SER A 81 -26.09 11.03 3.91
N GLY A 82 -26.11 12.01 3.00
CA GLY A 82 -26.54 13.39 3.23
C GLY A 82 -25.68 14.28 4.12
N HIS A 83 -25.01 15.28 3.51
CA HIS A 83 -25.30 16.72 3.68
C HIS A 83 -24.10 17.51 3.12
N ALA A 84 -24.16 17.85 1.83
CA ALA A 84 -23.32 18.90 1.26
C ALA A 84 -24.27 19.98 0.71
N SER A 85 -24.37 21.03 1.52
CA SER A 85 -24.97 22.32 1.24
C SER A 85 -24.56 22.84 -0.15
N SER A 86 -25.57 23.10 -0.98
CA SER A 86 -25.44 23.91 -2.18
C SER A 86 -25.07 25.32 -1.77
N GLY A 87 -23.93 25.83 -2.24
CA GLY A 87 -23.42 27.13 -1.84
C GLY A 87 -22.22 27.59 -2.64
N ALA A 88 -22.51 28.28 -3.74
CA ALA A 88 -21.74 29.37 -4.34
C ALA A 88 -20.31 29.11 -4.87
N ALA A 89 -20.19 29.24 -6.20
CA ALA A 89 -18.96 29.60 -6.90
C ALA A 89 -18.35 30.90 -6.33
N PRO A 90 -17.03 31.08 -6.45
CA PRO A 90 -16.58 31.99 -7.51
C PRO A 90 -15.29 31.55 -8.22
N THR A 91 -15.23 31.87 -9.51
CA THR A 91 -14.01 32.00 -10.31
C THR A 91 -13.13 33.14 -9.75
N PRO A 92 -11.81 33.06 -9.91
CA PRO A 92 -11.19 34.01 -10.85
C PRO A 92 -10.03 33.38 -11.64
N ALA A 93 -10.16 33.42 -12.96
CA ALA A 93 -9.05 33.28 -13.89
C ALA A 93 -8.37 34.64 -14.06
N ALA A 94 -7.07 34.72 -13.74
CA ALA A 94 -6.19 35.79 -14.21
C ALA A 94 -4.73 35.29 -14.14
N SER A 95 -4.27 34.66 -15.22
CA SER A 95 -2.85 34.40 -15.46
C SER A 95 -2.18 35.68 -15.95
N GLY A 96 -1.30 36.23 -15.11
CA GLY A 96 -0.40 37.31 -15.46
C GLY A 96 0.82 36.80 -16.22
N SER A 97 1.25 37.63 -17.17
CA SER A 97 2.25 37.38 -18.22
C SER A 97 3.67 37.78 -17.80
N ALA A 98 4.66 37.24 -18.54
CA ALA A 98 6.03 37.73 -18.77
C ALA A 98 7.04 37.55 -17.61
N ALA A 99 8.33 37.20 -17.79
CA ALA A 99 9.22 37.14 -18.97
C ALA A 99 10.42 36.20 -18.67
N PRO A 100 11.16 35.72 -19.69
CA PRO A 100 12.41 34.99 -19.54
C PRO A 100 13.62 35.95 -19.60
N SER A 101 14.61 35.79 -18.71
CA SER A 101 15.91 36.45 -18.83
C SER A 101 17.05 35.42 -18.91
N THR A 102 17.78 35.54 -20.02
CA THR A 102 18.95 34.80 -20.49
C THR A 102 20.17 34.95 -19.56
N PRO A 103 21.08 33.95 -19.50
CA PRO A 103 22.32 34.03 -18.71
C PRO A 103 23.47 34.70 -19.48
N ALA A 104 24.40 35.35 -18.76
CA ALA A 104 25.69 35.83 -19.28
C ALA A 104 26.84 35.41 -18.35
N PRO A 105 27.99 34.95 -18.87
CA PRO A 105 29.19 34.65 -18.09
C PRO A 105 30.29 35.72 -18.25
N ALA A 106 31.03 36.01 -17.19
CA ALA A 106 32.38 36.59 -17.18
C ALA A 106 32.91 36.48 -15.73
N GLU A 107 33.90 35.64 -15.45
CA GLU A 107 35.33 36.00 -15.50
C GLU A 107 35.67 37.12 -14.49
N ASN A 108 36.29 36.76 -13.35
CA ASN A 108 37.48 37.48 -12.93
C ASN A 108 38.37 36.70 -11.94
N VAL A 109 39.63 36.69 -12.32
CA VAL A 109 40.87 36.39 -11.59
C VAL A 109 41.00 37.19 -10.28
N ARG A 110 41.59 36.56 -9.25
CA ARG A 110 42.61 37.10 -8.32
C ARG A 110 42.91 36.03 -7.26
N SER A 111 44.10 35.43 -7.31
CA SER A 111 45.35 35.82 -6.61
C SER A 111 45.48 35.08 -5.28
#